data_AF-A0A369QE85-F1
#
_entry.id   AF-A0A369QE85-F1
#
_cell.length_a   1.000
_cell.length_b   1.000
_cell.length_c   1.000
_cell.angle_alpha   90.00
_cell.angle_beta   90.00
_cell.angle_gamma   90.00
#
_symmetry.space_group_name_H-M   'P 1'
#
loop_
_entity.id
_entity.type
_entity.pdbx_description
1 polymer ?
#
loop_
_entity_poly.entity_id
_entity_poly.type
_entity_poly.pdbx_seq_one_letter_code
_entity_poly.pdbx_strand_id
1 'polypeptide(L)' 'MKKYKVLKTISAESFENGLNSLAQAGWKVIAANLAQQGLESDEAIFFALLVMNDVDVELKQLMEENIDELENIDLNPSDN' A
#
# COMPACT_ATOMS: atom_id res chain seq x y z
N MET A 1 12.77 10.14 -2.48
CA MET A 1 13.77 9.09 -2.13
C MET A 1 13.03 7.77 -1.92
N LYS A 2 13.69 6.60 -2.03
CA LYS A 2 13.02 5.31 -1.69
C LYS A 2 13.08 5.07 -0.18
N LYS A 3 11.94 4.81 0.44
CA LYS A 3 11.83 4.38 1.84
C LYS A 3 11.50 2.89 1.88
N TYR A 4 12.08 2.17 2.85
CA TYR A 4 11.84 0.74 3.02
C TYR A 4 11.27 0.46 4.41
N LYS A 5 10.39 -0.53 4.50
CA LYS A 5 9.80 -0.99 5.75
C LYS A 5 9.68 -2.51 5.75
N VAL A 6 9.83 -3.12 6.92
CA VAL A 6 9.57 -4.54 7.13
C VAL A 6 8.33 -4.70 8.01
N LEU A 7 7.35 -5.45 7.54
CA LEU A 7 6.24 -5.95 8.36
C LEU A 7 6.61 -7.36 8.82
N LYS A 8 6.47 -7.66 10.12
CA LYS A 8 6.73 -8.98 10.69
C LYS A 8 5.65 -9.30 11.73
N THR A 9 5.04 -10.47 11.64
CA THR A 9 4.01 -10.92 12.60
C THR A 9 3.93 -12.45 12.62
N ILE A 10 3.33 -12.99 13.67
CA ILE A 10 3.07 -14.43 13.84
C ILE A 10 1.64 -14.82 13.46
N SER A 11 0.76 -13.84 13.23
CA SER A 11 -0.64 -14.05 12.84
C SER A 11 -0.86 -13.70 11.38
N ALA A 12 -1.45 -14.64 10.62
CA ALA A 12 -1.81 -14.43 9.22
C ALA A 12 -2.81 -13.28 9.04
N GLU A 13 -3.84 -13.22 9.88
CA GLU A 13 -4.83 -12.13 9.87
C GLU A 13 -4.18 -10.78 10.14
N SER A 14 -3.29 -10.70 11.14
CA SER A 14 -2.54 -9.47 11.42
C SER A 14 -1.61 -9.09 10.28
N PHE A 15 -1.08 -10.06 9.53
CA PHE A 15 -0.23 -9.82 8.38
C PHE A 15 -1.03 -9.19 7.24
N GLU A 16 -2.18 -9.77 6.89
CA GLU A 16 -3.07 -9.26 5.86
C GLU A 16 -3.59 -7.85 6.19
N ASN A 17 -4.04 -7.64 7.43
CA ASN A 17 -4.48 -6.32 7.89
C ASN A 17 -3.35 -5.29 7.82
N GLY A 18 -2.15 -5.67 8.24
CA GLY A 18 -0.97 -4.81 8.16
C GLY A 18 -0.57 -4.46 6.72
N LEU A 19 -0.64 -5.42 5.80
CA LEU A 19 -0.39 -5.18 4.38
C LEU A 19 -1.43 -4.24 3.77
N ASN A 20 -2.71 -4.43 4.08
CA ASN A 20 -3.78 -3.57 3.59
C ASN A 20 -3.64 -2.12 4.08
N SER A 21 -3.38 -1.90 5.37
CA SER A 21 -3.14 -0.55 5.89
C SER A 21 -1.91 0.11 5.27
N LEU A 22 -0.84 -0.65 5.04
CA LEU A 22 0.37 -0.13 4.39
C LEU A 22 0.15 0.19 2.92
N ALA A 23 -0.62 -0.63 2.20
CA ALA A 23 -0.99 -0.39 0.81
C ALA A 23 -1.82 0.89 0.66
N GLN A 24 -2.79 1.12 1.55
CA GLN A 24 -3.57 2.36 1.60
C GLN A 24 -2.69 3.59 1.86
N ALA A 25 -1.65 3.44 2.69
CA ALA A 25 -0.66 4.48 2.94
C ALA A 25 0.36 4.66 1.80
N GLY A 26 0.26 3.91 0.69
CA GLY A 26 1.12 4.04 -0.49
C GLY A 26 2.37 3.17 -0.48
N TRP A 27 2.48 2.20 0.44
CA TRP A 27 3.57 1.22 0.43
C TRP A 27 3.28 0.08 -0.56
N LYS A 28 4.31 -0.33 -1.31
CA LYS A 28 4.26 -1.46 -2.24
C LYS A 28 5.09 -2.62 -1.70
N VAL A 29 4.55 -3.83 -1.75
CA VAL A 29 5.30 -5.04 -1.36
C VAL A 29 6.31 -5.39 -2.45
N ILE A 30 7.57 -5.60 -2.06
CA ILE A 30 8.64 -6.08 -2.96
C ILE A 30 8.84 -7.59 -2.79
N ALA A 31 8.81 -8.06 -1.54
CA ALA A 31 9.00 -9.46 -1.22
C ALA A 31 8.18 -9.79 0.02
N ALA A 32 7.57 -10.97 0.04
CA ALA A 32 6.90 -11.52 1.21
C ALA A 32 7.29 -12.99 1.34
N ASN A 33 7.46 -13.46 2.57
CA ASN A 33 7.85 -14.83 2.84
C ASN A 33 7.36 -15.26 4.23
N LEU A 34 7.41 -16.57 4.45
CA LEU A 34 7.00 -17.24 5.66
C LEU A 34 8.16 -18.11 6.15
N ALA A 35 8.47 -18.03 7.44
CA ALA A 35 9.47 -18.87 8.07
C ALA A 35 8.87 -19.54 9.29
N GLN A 36 9.20 -20.81 9.53
CA GLN A 36 8.93 -21.46 10.81
C GLN A 36 9.97 -21.04 11.83
N GLN A 37 9.56 -20.84 13.08
CA GLN A 37 10.44 -20.40 14.14
C GLN A 37 11.29 -21.57 14.70
N GLY A 38 12.22 -22.07 13.88
CA GLY A 38 13.07 -23.23 14.25
C GLY A 38 12.40 -24.58 13.98
N LEU A 39 13.15 -25.68 14.19
CA LEU A 39 12.72 -27.05 13.88
C LEU A 39 11.64 -27.61 14.82
N GLU A 40 11.42 -26.98 15.97
CA GLU A 40 10.51 -27.47 17.02
C GLU A 40 9.32 -26.54 17.30
N SER A 41 9.18 -25.43 16.57
CA SER A 41 8.04 -24.51 16.73
C SER A 41 7.06 -24.66 15.58
N ASP A 42 5.80 -24.87 15.92
CA ASP A 42 4.67 -24.80 14.97
C ASP A 42 4.31 -23.35 14.61
N GLU A 43 4.94 -22.36 15.25
CA GLU A 43 4.66 -20.95 14.98
C GLU A 43 5.32 -20.45 13.69
N ALA A 44 4.48 -20.12 12.72
CA ALA A 44 4.90 -19.45 11.50
C ALA A 44 5.07 -17.94 11.72
N ILE A 45 6.15 -17.38 11.19
CA ILE A 45 6.43 -15.96 11.13
C ILE A 45 6.24 -15.50 9.68
N PHE A 46 5.33 -14.57 9.50
CA PHE A 46 5.08 -13.86 8.24
C PHE A 46 5.93 -12.60 8.21
N PHE A 47 6.56 -12.33 7.06
CA PHE A 47 7.26 -11.07 6.87
C PHE A 47 7.16 -10.55 5.44
N ALA A 48 7.12 -9.23 5.30
CA ALA A 48 7.14 -8.54 4.01
C ALA A 48 8.13 -7.38 4.04
N LEU A 49 8.90 -7.24 2.96
CA LEU A 49 9.67 -6.05 2.63
C LEU A 49 8.82 -5.15 1.73
N LEU A 50 8.61 -3.92 2.16
CA LEU A 50 7.84 -2.92 1.44
C LEU A 50 8.73 -1.73 1.06
N VAL A 51 8.37 -1.07 -0.05
CA VAL A 51 8.96 0.19 -0.51
C VAL A 51 7.90 1.24 -0.73
N MET A 52 8.26 2.48 -0.45
CA MET A 52 7.52 3.65 -0.85
C MET A 52 8.45 4.55 -1.65
N ASN A 53 7.92 5.08 -2.76
CA ASN A 53 8.59 6.10 -3.54
C ASN A 53 7.86 7.42 -3.28
N ASP A 54 8.57 8.42 -2.73
CA ASP A 54 7.96 9.72 -2.42
C ASP A 54 7.34 10.36 -3.69
N VAL A 55 7.92 10.11 -4.87
CA VAL A 55 7.40 10.62 -6.15
C VAL A 55 6.03 10.02 -6.50
N ASP A 56 5.79 8.74 -6.18
CA ASP A 56 4.50 8.09 -6.46
C ASP A 56 3.39 8.66 -5.54
N VAL A 57 3.75 9.12 -4.34
CA VAL A 57 2.82 9.72 -3.38
C VAL A 57 2.44 11.13 -3.83
N GLU A 58 3.42 11.95 -4.19
CA GLU A 58 3.18 13.30 -4.73
C GLU A 58 2.37 13.26 -6.03
N LEU A 59 2.67 12.32 -6.93
CA LEU A 59 1.90 12.15 -8.18
C LEU A 59 0.45 11.76 -7.90
N LYS A 60 0.20 10.88 -6.92
CA LYS A 60 -1.15 10.47 -6.52
C LYS A 60 -1.93 11.64 -5.91
N GLN A 61 -1.29 12.44 -5.05
CA GLN A 61 -1.89 13.64 -4.47
C GLN A 61 -2.26 14.66 -5.55
N LEU A 62 -1.35 14.93 -6.51
CA LEU A 62 -1.66 15.80 -7.65
C LEU A 62 -2.82 15.26 -8.49
N MET A 63 -2.91 13.95 -8.72
CA MET A 63 -4.04 13.37 -9.45
C MET A 63 -5.37 13.51 -8.69
N GLU A 64 -5.35 13.34 -7.36
CA GLU A 64 -6.54 13.51 -6.52
C GLU A 64 -7.01 14.97 -6.49
N GLU A 65 -6.09 15.94 -6.35
CA GLU A 65 -6.41 17.38 -6.38
C GLU A 65 -6.98 17.84 -7.74
N ASN A 66 -6.51 17.26 -8.85
CA ASN A 66 -7.02 17.62 -10.19
C ASN A 66 -8.38 16.98 -10.51
N ILE A 67 -8.78 15.89 -9.84
CA ILE A 67 -10.09 15.26 -10.07
C ILE A 67 -11.22 16.13 -9.50
N ASP A 68 -10.99 16.79 -8.35
CA ASP A 68 -11.97 17.68 -7.73
C ASP A 68 -12.30 18.92 -8.59
N GLU A 69 -11.35 19.38 -9.43
CA GLU A 69 -11.59 20.48 -10.38
C GLU A 69 -12.36 20.04 -11.64
N LEU A 70 -12.24 18.77 -12.03
CA LEU A 70 -12.91 18.19 -13.21
C LEU A 70 -14.40 17.87 -12.96
N GLU A 71 -14.79 17.55 -11.72
CA GLU A 71 -16.19 17.27 -11.37
C GLU A 71 -17.10 18.51 -11.38
N ASN A 72 -16.53 19.72 -11.42
CA ASN A 72 -17.28 20.99 -11.51
C ASN A 72 -17.48 21.50 -12.95
N ILE A 73 -17.03 20.74 -13.95
CA ILE A 73 -17.29 21.09 -15.35
C ILE A 73 -18.65 20.49 -15.73
N ASP A 74 -19.69 21.33 -15.63
CA ASP A 74 -21.03 21.05 -16.18
C ASP A 74 -20.93 20.96 -17.72
N LEU A 75 -20.48 19.80 -18.20
CA LEU A 75 -20.45 19.43 -19.62
C LEU A 75 -21.87 19.06 -20.04
N ASN A 76 -22.77 20.04 -20.09
CA ASN A 76 -24.10 19.87 -20.66
C ASN A 76 -24.03 20.19 -22.16
N PRO A 77 -24.04 19.20 -23.07
CA PRO A 77 -23.79 19.45 -24.49
C PRO A 77 -25.08 19.79 -25.26
N SER A 78 -25.98 20.60 -24.68
CA SER A 78 -27.32 20.82 -25.26
C SER A 78 -27.71 22.28 -25.54
N ASP A 79 -26.75 23.21 -25.61
CA ASP A 79 -26.98 24.58 -26.10
C ASP A 79 -26.19 24.83 -27.40
N ASN A 80 -26.70 24.33 -28.53
CA ASN A 80 -26.74 25.02 -29.84
C ASN A 80 -27.47 24.19 -30.91
#